data_AF-A0A4Y8UQE4-F1
#
_entry.id   AF-A0A4Y8UQE4-F1
#
_cell.length_a   1.000
_cell.length_b   1.000
_cell.length_c   1.000
_cell.angle_alpha   90.00
_cell.angle_beta   90.00
_cell.angle_gamma   90.00
#
_symmetry.space_group_name_H-M   'P 1'
#
loop_
_entity.id
_entity.type
_entity.pdbx_description
1 polymer ?
#
loop_
_entity_poly.entity_id
_entity_poly.type
_entity_poly.pdbx_seq_one_letter_code
_entity_poly.pdbx_strand_id
1 'polypeptide(L)'
;MANLNVTYQEMRDAATRLTSGQDEITTKLNELKAFIESLISSGFVTDQASVAFGESYRQFTQGATDTVSALTSLGQYLTSAATTLEDADAQLAAGLR
;
A
#
# COMPACT_ATOMS: atom_id res chain seq x y z
N MET A 1 -19.11 -22.06 4.89
CA MET A 1 -18.55 -21.68 3.58
C MET A 1 -18.94 -20.23 3.36
N ALA A 2 -17.98 -19.31 3.39
CA ALA A 2 -18.27 -17.89 3.15
C ALA A 2 -18.63 -17.74 1.67
N ASN A 3 -19.93 -17.76 1.36
CA ASN A 3 -20.41 -17.25 0.09
C ASN A 3 -20.08 -15.76 0.13
N LEU A 4 -18.93 -15.43 -0.48
CA LEU A 4 -18.41 -14.07 -0.60
C LEU A 4 -19.42 -13.31 -1.46
N ASN A 5 -20.45 -12.78 -0.80
CA ASN A 5 -21.42 -11.89 -1.39
C ASN A 5 -20.79 -10.49 -1.52
N VAL A 6 -19.55 -10.43 -2.01
CA VAL A 6 -18.80 -9.19 -2.15
C VAL A 6 -19.45 -8.42 -3.28
N THR A 7 -20.17 -7.39 -2.90
CA THR A 7 -20.75 -6.41 -3.81
C THR A 7 -19.65 -5.62 -4.50
N TYR A 8 -19.95 -5.03 -5.66
CA TYR A 8 -19.01 -4.13 -6.34
C TYR A 8 -18.57 -2.99 -5.43
N GLN A 9 -19.46 -2.52 -4.55
CA GLN A 9 -19.16 -1.51 -3.56
C GLN A 9 -18.10 -1.99 -2.56
N GLU A 10 -18.24 -3.19 -2.00
CA GLU A 10 -17.24 -3.74 -1.08
C GLU A 10 -15.86 -3.92 -1.74
N MET A 11 -15.80 -4.27 -3.04
CA MET A 11 -14.55 -4.29 -3.78
C MET A 11 -13.92 -2.89 -3.91
N ARG A 12 -14.73 -1.87 -4.22
CA ARG A 12 -14.27 -0.47 -4.32
C ARG A 12 -13.84 0.09 -2.96
N ASP A 13 -14.54 -0.27 -1.89
CA ASP A 13 -14.20 0.12 -0.52
C ASP A 13 -12.87 -0.53 -0.08
N ALA A 14 -12.70 -1.83 -0.37
CA ALA A 14 -11.45 -2.53 -0.12
C ALA A 14 -10.28 -1.92 -0.90
N ALA A 15 -10.47 -1.57 -2.18
CA ALA A 15 -9.47 -0.89 -2.99
C ALA A 15 -9.03 0.46 -2.39
N THR A 16 -10.01 1.24 -1.93
CA THR A 16 -9.76 2.53 -1.26
C THR A 16 -8.96 2.33 0.02
N ARG A 17 -9.35 1.35 0.85
CA ARG A 17 -8.66 1.04 2.11
C ARG A 17 -7.22 0.57 1.89
N LEU A 18 -6.96 -0.21 0.84
CA LEU A 18 -5.59 -0.62 0.48
C LEU A 18 -4.72 0.57 0.09
N THR A 19 -5.28 1.50 -0.69
CA THR A 19 -4.58 2.71 -1.13
C THR A 19 -4.28 3.63 0.06
N SER A 20 -5.27 3.91 0.91
CA SER A 20 -5.07 4.70 2.12
C SER A 20 -4.06 4.06 3.08
N GLY A 21 -4.12 2.74 3.26
CA GLY A 21 -3.14 2.02 4.08
C GLY A 21 -1.72 2.11 3.54
N GLN A 22 -1.53 2.09 2.23
CA GLN A 22 -0.22 2.30 1.60
C GLN A 22 0.32 3.70 1.87
N ASP A 23 -0.52 4.74 1.74
CA ASP A 23 -0.13 6.12 2.03
C ASP A 23 0.25 6.30 3.51
N GLU A 24 -0.52 5.73 4.43
CA GLU A 24 -0.24 5.77 5.87
C GLU A 24 1.11 5.10 6.20
N ILE A 25 1.36 3.90 5.66
CA ILE A 25 2.62 3.18 5.90
C ILE A 25 3.80 3.95 5.29
N THR A 26 3.65 4.44 4.05
CA THR A 26 4.69 5.22 3.37
C THR A 26 5.03 6.49 4.13
N THR A 27 4.02 7.17 4.67
CA THR A 27 4.19 8.34 5.53
C THR A 27 4.99 7.98 6.78
N LYS A 28 4.63 6.91 7.49
CA LYS A 28 5.39 6.48 8.68
C LYS A 28 6.80 6.03 8.39
N LEU A 29 7.04 5.31 7.30
CA LEU A 29 8.38 4.93 6.89
C LEU A 29 9.27 6.16 6.65
N ASN A 30 8.73 7.20 6.02
CA ASN A 30 9.44 8.46 5.78
C ASN A 30 9.68 9.26 7.07
N GLU A 31 8.69 9.35 7.96
CA GLU A 31 8.86 10.00 9.26
C GLU A 31 9.96 9.35 10.10
N LEU A 32 9.95 8.01 10.20
CA LEU A 32 10.96 7.30 10.97
C LEU A 32 12.36 7.41 10.35
N LYS A 33 12.45 7.39 9.01
CA LYS A 33 13.71 7.68 8.30
C LYS A 33 14.26 9.05 8.66
N ALA A 34 13.44 10.10 8.60
CA ALA A 34 13.88 11.45 8.93
C ALA A 34 14.32 11.56 10.41
N PHE A 35 13.62 10.88 11.32
CA PHE A 35 14.01 10.82 12.73
C PHE A 35 15.38 10.16 12.92
N ILE A 36 15.62 9.01 12.29
CA ILE A 36 16.91 8.32 12.36
C ILE A 36 18.04 9.16 11.74
N GLU A 37 17.80 9.79 10.59
CA GLU A 37 18.77 10.67 9.94
C GLU A 37 19.13 11.87 10.84
N SER A 38 18.15 12.43 11.54
CA SER A 38 18.35 13.50 12.54
C SER A 38 19.17 13.02 13.75
N LEU A 39 18.91 11.81 14.26
CA LEU A 39 19.72 11.24 15.34
C LEU A 39 21.18 11.05 14.92
N ILE A 40 21.42 10.50 13.73
CA ILE A 40 22.78 10.32 13.20
C ILE A 40 23.46 11.70 13.03
N SER A 41 22.75 12.69 12.48
CA SER A 41 23.27 14.05 12.29
C SER A 41 23.52 14.81 13.59
N SER A 42 22.77 14.53 14.66
CA SER A 42 22.91 15.18 15.97
C SER A 42 24.02 14.56 16.82
N GLY A 43 24.75 13.58 16.30
CA GLY A 43 25.89 12.97 16.98
C GLY A 43 25.51 11.85 17.95
N PHE A 44 24.33 11.24 17.78
CA PHE A 44 23.91 10.06 18.55
C PHE A 44 24.89 8.87 18.43
N VAL A 45 25.84 8.93 17.50
CA VAL A 45 26.74 7.83 17.22
C VAL A 45 28.09 8.36 16.69
N THR A 46 29.18 7.97 17.34
CA THR A 46 30.54 8.53 17.16
C THR A 46 31.48 7.67 16.30
N ASP A 47 31.00 6.61 15.63
CA ASP A 47 31.84 5.59 14.98
C ASP A 47 31.32 5.07 13.61
N GLN A 48 32.07 4.18 12.94
CA GLN A 48 31.67 3.45 11.71
C GLN A 48 30.29 2.78 11.81
N ALA A 49 29.86 2.37 13.02
CA ALA A 49 28.58 1.71 13.27
C ALA A 49 27.36 2.57 12.89
N SER A 50 27.46 3.89 13.08
CA SER A 50 26.44 4.90 12.72
C SER A 50 26.11 4.90 11.24
N VAL A 51 27.16 4.81 10.42
CA VAL A 51 27.07 4.85 8.96
C VAL A 51 26.42 3.57 8.46
N ALA A 52 26.88 2.42 8.98
CA ALA A 52 26.30 1.11 8.65
C ALA A 52 24.82 1.01 9.08
N PHE A 53 24.47 1.56 10.25
CA PHE A 53 23.08 1.62 10.70
C PHE A 53 22.23 2.51 9.79
N GLY A 54 22.69 3.72 9.45
CA GLY A 54 21.98 4.61 8.53
C GLY A 54 21.78 4.00 7.13
N GLU A 55 22.78 3.27 6.62
CA GLU A 55 22.66 2.55 5.35
C GLU A 55 21.65 1.40 5.42
N SER A 56 21.73 0.57 6.48
CA SER A 56 20.78 -0.52 6.71
C SER A 56 19.35 0.02 6.84
N TYR A 57 19.17 1.15 7.52
CA TYR A 57 17.87 1.79 7.68
C TYR A 57 17.32 2.32 6.35
N ARG A 58 18.17 2.96 5.52
CA ARG A 58 17.78 3.39 4.17
C ARG A 58 17.34 2.21 3.29
N GLN A 59 18.09 1.11 3.31
CA GLN A 59 17.73 -0.11 2.58
C GLN A 59 16.40 -0.69 3.06
N PHE A 60 16.18 -0.73 4.39
CA PHE A 60 14.92 -1.16 4.97
C PHE A 60 13.75 -0.28 4.51
N THR A 61 13.86 1.05 4.63
CA THR A 61 12.81 1.98 4.21
C THR A 61 12.49 1.82 2.72
N GLN A 62 13.51 1.64 1.87
CA GLN A 62 13.32 1.40 0.44
C GLN A 62 12.55 0.09 0.19
N GLY A 63 13.04 -1.04 0.71
CA GLY A 63 12.38 -2.33 0.51
C GLY A 63 10.97 -2.40 1.09
N ALA A 64 10.74 -1.73 2.22
CA ALA A 64 9.41 -1.60 2.81
C ALA A 64 8.49 -0.76 1.90
N THR A 65 8.97 0.36 1.36
CA THR A 65 8.22 1.22 0.42
C THR A 65 7.85 0.44 -0.85
N ASP A 66 8.81 -0.29 -1.41
CA ASP A 66 8.59 -1.12 -2.59
C ASP A 66 7.55 -2.21 -2.31
N THR A 67 7.62 -2.85 -1.14
CA THR A 67 6.64 -3.87 -0.73
C THR A 67 5.25 -3.28 -0.60
N VAL A 68 5.09 -2.12 0.04
CA VAL A 68 3.76 -1.52 0.24
C VAL A 68 3.19 -0.90 -1.02
N SER A 69 4.01 -0.51 -2.00
CA SER A 69 3.53 -0.07 -3.31
C SER A 69 2.72 -1.16 -4.04
N ALA A 70 2.96 -2.44 -3.73
CA ALA A 70 2.16 -3.54 -4.26
C ALA A 70 0.68 -3.46 -3.82
N LEU A 71 0.38 -2.82 -2.69
CA LEU A 71 -1.00 -2.59 -2.23
C LEU A 71 -1.77 -1.70 -3.21
N THR A 72 -1.11 -0.73 -3.86
CA THR A 72 -1.73 0.11 -4.89
C THR A 72 -2.17 -0.74 -6.09
N SER A 73 -1.33 -1.66 -6.55
CA SER A 73 -1.66 -2.59 -7.64
C SER A 73 -2.82 -3.52 -7.27
N LEU A 74 -2.86 -4.00 -6.02
CA LEU A 74 -3.97 -4.81 -5.52
C LEU A 74 -5.28 -4.00 -5.45
N GLY A 75 -5.21 -2.73 -5.03
CA GLY A 75 -6.36 -1.83 -5.06
C GLY A 75 -6.89 -1.61 -6.47
N GLN A 76 -6.01 -1.32 -7.43
CA GLN A 76 -6.37 -1.17 -8.85
C GLN A 76 -7.02 -2.43 -9.43
N TYR A 77 -6.51 -3.60 -9.07
CA TYR A 77 -7.12 -4.87 -9.46
C TYR A 77 -8.56 -4.98 -8.94
N LEU A 78 -8.80 -4.69 -7.66
CA LEU A 78 -10.15 -4.75 -7.08
C LEU A 78 -11.12 -3.77 -7.75
N THR A 79 -10.66 -2.54 -8.04
CA THR A 79 -11.48 -1.56 -8.78
C THR A 79 -11.81 -2.05 -10.20
N SER A 80 -10.84 -2.62 -10.89
CA SER A 80 -11.02 -3.13 -12.26
C SER A 80 -11.96 -4.33 -12.30
N ALA A 81 -11.83 -5.24 -11.33
CA ALA A 81 -12.71 -6.38 -11.17
C ALA A 81 -14.15 -5.93 -10.90
N ALA A 82 -14.35 -4.96 -10.00
CA ALA A 82 -15.67 -4.42 -9.69
C ALA A 82 -16.36 -3.86 -10.94
N THR A 83 -15.67 -3.02 -11.72
CA THR A 83 -16.21 -2.44 -12.96
C THR A 83 -16.51 -3.52 -14.01
N THR A 84 -15.60 -4.48 -14.21
CA THR A 84 -15.80 -5.52 -15.23
C THR A 84 -17.02 -6.39 -14.91
N LEU A 85 -17.21 -6.74 -13.64
CA LEU A 85 -18.35 -7.55 -13.20
C LEU A 85 -19.67 -6.77 -13.28
N GLU A 86 -19.65 -5.49 -12.89
CA GLU A 86 -20.82 -4.60 -13.00
C GLU A 86 -21.28 -4.43 -14.46
N ASP A 87 -20.33 -4.23 -15.39
CA ASP A 87 -20.62 -4.11 -16.81
C ASP A 87 -21.16 -5.42 -17.41
N ALA A 88 -20.59 -6.57 -17.00
CA ALA A 88 -21.05 -7.88 -17.45
C ALA A 88 -22.49 -8.16 -17.00
N ASP A 89 -22.82 -7.86 -15.74
CA ASP A 89 -24.17 -8.04 -15.20
C ASP A 89 -25.18 -7.11 -15.89
N ALA A 90 -24.80 -5.87 -16.20
CA ALA A 90 -25.64 -4.95 -16.96
C ALA A 90 -25.94 -5.46 -18.38
N GLN A 91 -24.96 -6.06 -19.06
CA GLN A 91 -25.14 -6.66 -20.38
C GLN A 91 -26.06 -7.89 -20.34
N LEU A 92 -25.88 -8.77 -19.35
CA LEU A 92 -26.76 -9.94 -19.17
C LEU A 92 -28.21 -9.51 -18.90
N ALA A 93 -28.41 -8.48 -18.08
CA ALA A 93 -29.73 -7.92 -17.81
C ALA A 93 -30.38 -7.29 -19.05
N ALA A 94 -29.59 -6.69 -19.94
CA ALA A 94 -30.07 -6.14 -21.21
C ALA A 94 -30.48 -7.24 -22.20
N GLY A 95 -29.77 -8.37 -22.23
CA GLY A 95 -30.09 -9.50 -23.13
C GLY A 95 -31.35 -10.30 -22.74
N LEU A 96 -31.88 -10.10 -21.53
CA LEU A 96 -33.15 -10.68 -21.06
C LEU A 96 -34.37 -9.79 -21.38
N ARG A 97 -34.17 -8.62 -21.98
CA ARG A 97 -35.23 -7.70 -22.44
C ARG A 97 -35.44 -7.81 -23.95
#